data_AF-A0A150G7L3-F1
#
_entry.id   AF-A0A150G7L3-F1
#
_cell.length_a   1.000
_cell.length_b   1.000
_cell.length_c   1.000
_cell.angle_alpha   90.00
_cell.angle_beta   90.00
_cell.angle_gamma   90.00
#
_symmetry.space_group_name_H-M   'P 1'
#
loop_
_entity.id
_entity.type
_entity.pdbx_description
1 polymer ?
#
loop_
_entity_poly.entity_id
_entity_poly.type
_entity_poly.pdbx_seq_one_letter_code
_entity_poly.pdbx_strand_id
1 'polypeptide(L)'
;MRPISPAVWAALAVGVLSAMACLPSALAHGYLQDPVSRNYAARLIGEYYCHHCGQGGGQWKQPDVCGNPFQDSPPINFTTRFYGFRATYTEGQDVNVTIGITTNHGGRMSLRVCPHARDQISQSCFDTPAHQMRRVHTNPQYNNKLYWYVRPGDVNITQTFRLPAGVSCAGGCVLQWWWVAYQFCYMPCGSDADDVPGECGRNLNFPVGQCTGGLLQTEQFNNCAGALLG
;
A
#
# COMPACT_ATOMS: atom_id res chain seq x y z
N MET A 1 47.82 26.86 -19.02
CA MET A 1 46.85 25.84 -18.54
C MET A 1 47.24 24.51 -19.15
N ARG A 2 47.51 23.47 -18.34
CA ARG A 2 47.92 22.15 -18.85
C ARG A 2 46.67 21.31 -19.16
N PRO A 3 46.58 20.67 -20.34
CA PRO A 3 45.42 19.85 -20.68
C PRO A 3 45.39 18.58 -19.81
N ILE A 4 44.20 18.24 -19.34
CA ILE A 4 43.96 17.03 -18.55
C ILE A 4 44.07 15.81 -19.48
N SER A 5 44.82 14.80 -19.07
CA SER A 5 45.09 13.63 -19.91
C SER A 5 43.82 12.76 -20.13
N PRO A 6 43.70 12.05 -21.26
CA PRO A 6 42.58 11.16 -21.54
C PRO A 6 42.38 10.07 -20.47
N ALA A 7 43.46 9.64 -19.82
CA ALA A 7 43.41 8.65 -18.74
C ALA A 7 42.69 9.17 -17.47
N VAL A 8 42.82 10.47 -17.19
CA VAL A 8 42.10 11.12 -16.08
C VAL A 8 40.60 11.22 -16.38
N TRP A 9 40.24 11.49 -17.63
CA TRP A 9 38.83 11.46 -18.07
C TRP A 9 38.22 10.06 -17.99
N ALA A 10 38.97 9.02 -18.38
CA ALA A 10 38.51 7.63 -18.29
C ALA A 10 38.32 7.18 -16.82
N ALA A 11 39.25 7.53 -15.92
CA ALA A 11 39.14 7.21 -14.50
C ALA A 11 37.95 7.94 -13.84
N LEU A 12 37.72 9.22 -14.19
CA LEU A 12 36.55 9.97 -13.73
C LEU A 12 35.23 9.37 -14.26
N ALA A 13 35.19 8.96 -15.53
CA ALA A 13 34.01 8.32 -16.12
C ALA A 13 33.68 6.98 -15.43
N VAL A 14 34.67 6.14 -15.17
CA VAL A 14 34.50 4.87 -14.43
C VAL A 14 34.06 5.11 -12.98
N GLY A 15 34.59 6.14 -12.32
CA GLY A 15 34.18 6.54 -10.98
C GLY A 15 32.72 6.99 -10.91
N VAL A 16 32.27 7.80 -11.87
CA VAL A 16 30.86 8.26 -11.97
C VAL A 16 29.90 7.11 -12.31
N LEU A 17 30.27 6.22 -13.23
CA LEU A 17 29.48 5.03 -13.58
C LEU A 17 29.34 4.05 -12.40
N SER A 18 30.40 3.86 -11.60
CA SER A 18 30.36 2.99 -10.42
C SER A 18 29.53 3.60 -9.28
N ALA A 19 29.52 4.94 -9.14
CA ALA A 19 28.68 5.63 -8.16
C ALA A 19 27.18 5.57 -8.50
N MET A 20 26.80 5.54 -9.79
CA MET A 20 25.40 5.36 -10.21
C MET A 20 24.87 3.93 -10.00
N ALA A 21 25.75 2.91 -9.98
CA ALA A 21 25.38 1.52 -9.74
C ALA A 21 25.07 1.20 -8.26
N CYS A 22 25.40 2.12 -7.33
CA CYS A 22 25.15 1.97 -5.90
C CYS A 22 24.00 2.85 -5.40
N LEU A 23 23.00 3.15 -6.24
CA LEU A 23 21.77 3.75 -5.73
C LEU A 23 21.05 2.68 -4.88
N PRO A 24 20.98 2.82 -3.54
CA PRO A 24 20.24 1.88 -2.73
C PRO A 24 18.79 1.89 -3.20
N SER A 25 18.27 0.72 -3.54
CA SER A 25 16.86 0.52 -3.81
C SER A 25 16.12 0.78 -2.50
N ALA A 26 15.75 2.03 -2.25
CA ALA A 26 14.98 2.36 -1.06
C ALA A 26 13.61 1.69 -1.20
N LEU A 27 13.31 0.79 -0.26
CA LEU A 27 12.00 0.15 -0.19
C LEU A 27 11.00 1.16 0.34
N ALA A 28 9.77 1.06 -0.15
CA ALA A 28 8.68 1.81 0.43
C ALA A 28 8.35 1.26 1.81
N HIS A 29 7.74 2.11 2.62
CA HIS A 29 7.36 1.74 3.96
C HIS A 29 6.09 2.48 4.36
N GLY A 30 5.13 1.74 4.87
CA GLY A 30 3.86 2.29 5.31
C GLY A 30 2.99 1.26 6.01
N TYR A 31 1.97 1.76 6.68
CA TYR A 31 1.05 0.96 7.47
C TYR A 31 -0.32 1.62 7.59
N LEU A 32 -1.35 0.80 7.75
CA LEU A 32 -2.68 1.26 8.10
C LEU A 32 -2.70 1.63 9.60
N GLN A 33 -2.80 2.92 9.87
CA GLN A 33 -2.75 3.51 11.21
C GLN A 33 -4.12 3.50 11.88
N ASP A 34 -5.17 3.86 11.12
CA ASP A 34 -6.56 3.88 11.60
C ASP A 34 -7.54 3.40 10.49
N PRO A 35 -8.40 2.40 10.73
CA PRO A 35 -8.46 1.57 11.93
C PRO A 35 -7.15 0.80 12.15
N VAL A 36 -6.75 0.65 13.40
CA VAL A 36 -5.45 0.06 13.75
C VAL A 36 -5.27 -1.31 13.09
N SER A 37 -4.25 -1.45 12.24
CA SER A 37 -3.90 -2.74 11.63
C SER A 37 -3.25 -3.71 12.62
N ARG A 38 -3.23 -5.00 12.30
CA ARG A 38 -2.64 -6.05 13.16
C ARG A 38 -1.14 -5.84 13.40
N ASN A 39 -0.39 -5.46 12.36
CA ASN A 39 1.03 -5.11 12.45
C ASN A 39 1.26 -3.86 13.30
N TYR A 40 0.41 -2.84 13.17
CA TYR A 40 0.53 -1.64 14.01
C TYR A 40 0.11 -1.90 15.46
N ALA A 41 -0.93 -2.70 15.69
CA ALA A 41 -1.32 -3.16 17.02
C ALA A 41 -0.17 -3.88 17.74
N ALA A 42 0.53 -4.77 17.05
CA ALA A 42 1.71 -5.45 17.58
C ALA A 42 2.82 -4.46 17.97
N ARG A 43 3.02 -3.40 17.18
CA ARG A 43 3.95 -2.33 17.50
C ARG A 43 3.57 -1.51 18.72
N LEU A 44 2.27 -1.23 18.89
CA LEU A 44 1.77 -0.46 20.02
C LEU A 44 1.98 -1.20 21.35
N ILE A 45 1.96 -2.53 21.34
CA ILE A 45 2.20 -3.36 22.54
C ILE A 45 3.65 -3.83 22.69
N GLY A 46 4.55 -3.42 21.80
CA GLY A 46 5.97 -3.80 21.85
C GLY A 46 6.30 -5.21 21.36
N GLU A 47 5.36 -5.93 20.74
CA GLU A 47 5.59 -7.28 20.18
C GLU A 47 6.35 -7.22 18.85
N TYR A 48 6.27 -6.10 18.13
CA TYR A 48 6.79 -5.99 16.77
C TYR A 48 7.31 -4.58 16.46
N TYR A 49 8.54 -4.43 15.97
CA TYR A 49 9.10 -3.08 15.73
C TYR A 49 8.82 -2.56 14.31
N CYS A 50 8.88 -3.42 13.31
CA CYS A 50 8.90 -3.07 11.88
C CYS A 50 7.50 -3.08 11.25
N HIS A 51 6.49 -2.51 11.93
CA HIS A 51 5.11 -2.46 11.45
C HIS A 51 4.92 -1.88 10.04
N HIS A 52 5.84 -1.05 9.55
CA HIS A 52 5.80 -0.45 8.22
C HIS A 52 6.53 -1.27 7.15
N CYS A 53 7.07 -2.43 7.52
CA CYS A 53 7.99 -3.26 6.71
C CYS A 53 7.28 -4.48 6.06
N GLY A 54 5.95 -4.39 5.88
CA GLY A 54 5.11 -5.46 5.34
C GLY A 54 5.07 -5.51 3.82
N GLN A 55 6.16 -5.10 3.17
CA GLN A 55 6.26 -5.00 1.72
C GLN A 55 6.75 -6.29 1.06
N GLY A 56 6.20 -6.60 -0.10
CA GLY A 56 6.65 -7.72 -0.93
C GLY A 56 6.43 -7.45 -2.42
N GLY A 57 6.83 -8.40 -3.26
CA GLY A 57 6.75 -8.28 -4.72
C GLY A 57 7.91 -7.50 -5.34
N GLY A 58 7.84 -7.25 -6.65
CA GLY A 58 8.99 -6.83 -7.44
C GLY A 58 10.04 -7.95 -7.50
N GLN A 59 11.20 -7.69 -6.90
CA GLN A 59 12.26 -8.71 -6.75
C GLN A 59 12.06 -9.63 -5.53
N TRP A 60 11.05 -9.36 -4.69
CA TRP A 60 10.80 -10.09 -3.44
C TRP A 60 9.61 -11.04 -3.54
N LYS A 61 9.46 -11.90 -2.52
CA LYS A 61 8.27 -12.75 -2.37
C LYS A 61 7.02 -11.86 -2.31
N GLN A 62 5.97 -12.23 -3.03
CA GLN A 62 4.68 -11.53 -2.97
C GLN A 62 4.11 -11.60 -1.55
N PRO A 63 3.57 -10.48 -1.02
CA PRO A 63 2.95 -10.49 0.29
C PRO A 63 1.65 -11.29 0.25
N ASP A 64 1.32 -11.95 1.35
CA ASP A 64 0.00 -12.55 1.53
C ASP A 64 -1.08 -11.46 1.79
N VAL A 65 -2.31 -11.91 2.05
CA VAL A 65 -3.47 -11.04 2.27
C VAL A 65 -3.32 -10.03 3.42
N CYS A 66 -2.38 -10.24 4.34
CA CYS A 66 -2.11 -9.33 5.46
C CYS A 66 -0.64 -8.90 5.56
N GLY A 67 0.13 -9.02 4.47
CA GLY A 67 1.46 -8.45 4.33
C GLY A 67 2.62 -9.40 4.64
N ASN A 68 2.36 -10.67 4.92
CA ASN A 68 3.43 -11.61 5.28
C ASN A 68 4.17 -12.12 4.02
N PRO A 69 5.49 -12.39 4.10
CA PRO A 69 6.37 -12.09 5.23
C PRO A 69 6.69 -10.59 5.28
N PHE A 70 6.87 -10.05 6.48
CA PHE A 70 7.43 -8.72 6.65
C PHE A 70 8.96 -8.80 6.57
N GLN A 71 9.58 -7.85 5.89
CA GLN A 71 11.02 -7.87 5.65
C GLN A 71 11.81 -7.58 6.93
N ASP A 72 12.97 -8.22 7.05
CA ASP A 72 13.96 -7.98 8.11
C ASP A 72 13.36 -7.87 9.51
N SER A 73 12.46 -8.79 9.88
CA SER A 73 11.70 -8.72 11.13
C SER A 73 11.32 -10.09 11.69
N PRO A 74 10.99 -10.20 12.98
CA PRO A 74 10.55 -11.46 13.59
C PRO A 74 9.33 -12.04 12.86
N PRO A 75 9.27 -13.38 12.66
CA PRO A 75 8.17 -14.00 11.93
C PRO A 75 6.89 -14.01 12.76
N ILE A 76 6.07 -12.96 12.63
CA ILE A 76 4.69 -12.93 13.09
C ILE A 76 3.79 -13.10 11.89
N ASN A 77 2.87 -14.05 11.95
CA ASN A 77 1.87 -14.23 10.91
C ASN A 77 0.66 -13.33 11.17
N PHE A 78 0.62 -12.16 10.53
CA PHE A 78 -0.50 -11.22 10.67
C PHE A 78 -1.78 -11.66 9.95
N THR A 79 -1.76 -12.75 9.18
CA THR A 79 -2.99 -13.35 8.62
C THR A 79 -3.79 -14.05 9.71
N THR A 80 -3.14 -14.66 10.70
CA THR A 80 -3.81 -15.40 11.78
C THR A 80 -3.74 -14.69 13.14
N ARG A 81 -2.69 -13.92 13.43
CA ARG A 81 -2.52 -13.20 14.69
C ARG A 81 -3.58 -12.11 14.84
N PHE A 82 -4.41 -12.24 15.87
CA PHE A 82 -5.55 -11.36 16.12
C PHE A 82 -5.30 -10.49 17.35
N TYR A 83 -5.56 -9.19 17.21
CA TYR A 83 -5.37 -8.21 18.28
C TYR A 83 -6.69 -7.56 18.71
N GLY A 84 -7.83 -8.24 18.50
CA GLY A 84 -9.15 -7.69 18.77
C GLY A 84 -9.74 -6.91 17.59
N PHE A 85 -11.03 -6.63 17.67
CA PHE A 85 -11.71 -5.72 16.75
C PHE A 85 -11.31 -4.28 17.08
N ARG A 86 -10.90 -3.54 16.06
CA ARG A 86 -10.36 -2.18 16.18
C ARG A 86 -11.34 -1.10 15.80
N ALA A 87 -12.48 -1.50 15.21
CA ALA A 87 -13.59 -0.61 14.92
C ALA A 87 -14.92 -1.36 14.93
N THR A 88 -16.00 -0.61 15.14
CA THR A 88 -17.38 -1.05 14.93
C THR A 88 -18.04 -0.04 14.01
N TYR A 89 -18.67 -0.53 12.96
CA TYR A 89 -19.27 0.28 11.92
C TYR A 89 -20.67 -0.24 11.55
N THR A 90 -21.42 0.60 10.86
CA THR A 90 -22.67 0.21 10.18
C THR A 90 -22.43 0.09 8.68
N GLU A 91 -23.17 -0.78 8.00
CA GLU A 91 -23.10 -0.87 6.54
C GLU A 91 -23.38 0.49 5.87
N GLY A 92 -22.70 0.78 4.76
CA GLY A 92 -22.85 2.07 4.08
C GLY A 92 -22.29 3.28 4.84
N GLN A 93 -21.72 3.12 6.03
CA GLN A 93 -21.15 4.23 6.81
C GLN A 93 -19.93 4.83 6.10
N ASP A 94 -19.82 6.16 6.17
CA ASP A 94 -18.61 6.90 5.83
C ASP A 94 -17.62 6.85 6.99
N VAL A 95 -16.42 6.35 6.72
CA VAL A 95 -15.36 6.14 7.70
C VAL A 95 -14.09 6.84 7.25
N ASN A 96 -13.41 7.48 8.21
CA ASN A 96 -12.06 7.98 7.98
C ASN A 96 -11.06 6.85 8.13
N VAL A 97 -10.11 6.79 7.20
CA VAL A 97 -9.00 5.83 7.21
C VAL A 97 -7.72 6.63 7.13
N THR A 98 -6.78 6.33 8.04
CA THR A 98 -5.48 6.99 8.10
C THR A 98 -4.36 6.01 7.81
N ILE A 99 -3.50 6.36 6.85
CA ILE A 99 -2.30 5.62 6.49
C ILE A 99 -1.08 6.41 6.94
N GLY A 100 -0.15 5.73 7.61
CA GLY A 100 1.18 6.25 7.87
C GLY A 100 2.17 5.79 6.80
N ILE A 101 2.90 6.71 6.20
CA ILE A 101 3.96 6.46 5.22
C ILE A 101 5.27 6.95 5.81
N THR A 102 6.22 6.05 5.98
CA THR A 102 7.56 6.38 6.46
C THR A 102 8.59 6.47 5.33
N THR A 103 8.30 5.86 4.18
CA THR A 103 9.10 6.07 2.95
C THR A 103 8.18 6.11 1.74
N ASN A 104 8.06 7.29 1.14
CA ASN A 104 7.05 7.60 0.14
C ASN A 104 7.60 7.42 -1.28
N HIS A 105 7.08 6.42 -2.00
CA HIS A 105 7.43 6.12 -3.39
C HIS A 105 6.28 6.32 -4.37
N GLY A 106 5.31 7.14 -4.00
CA GLY A 106 4.12 7.35 -4.81
C GLY A 106 3.27 6.08 -4.88
N GLY A 107 2.56 5.92 -5.99
CA GLY A 107 1.76 4.73 -6.24
C GLY A 107 0.29 4.89 -5.92
N ARG A 108 -0.43 3.78 -5.95
CA ARG A 108 -1.90 3.74 -5.78
C ARG A 108 -2.30 2.87 -4.61
N MET A 109 -3.38 3.23 -3.95
CA MET A 109 -3.90 2.49 -2.81
C MET A 109 -5.39 2.21 -2.95
N SER A 110 -5.91 1.18 -2.25
CA SER A 110 -7.34 0.87 -2.14
C SER A 110 -7.70 0.33 -0.74
N LEU A 111 -8.97 0.46 -0.36
CA LEU A 111 -9.55 -0.15 0.85
C LEU A 111 -10.61 -1.18 0.50
N ARG A 112 -10.64 -2.29 1.24
CA ARG A 112 -11.49 -3.45 0.96
C ARG A 112 -11.96 -4.09 2.26
N VAL A 113 -13.06 -4.81 2.24
CA VAL A 113 -13.58 -5.55 3.39
C VAL A 113 -13.93 -6.99 3.02
N CYS A 114 -13.37 -7.96 3.75
CA CYS A 114 -13.81 -9.35 3.63
C CYS A 114 -14.78 -9.69 4.77
N PRO A 115 -16.06 -10.02 4.48
CA PRO A 115 -17.07 -10.39 5.48
C PRO A 115 -16.98 -11.86 5.87
N HIS A 116 -15.77 -12.37 6.06
CA HIS A 116 -15.52 -13.71 6.53
C HIS A 116 -14.72 -13.68 7.82
N ALA A 117 -14.82 -14.76 8.58
CA ALA A 117 -14.00 -14.94 9.76
C ALA A 117 -12.51 -14.86 9.38
N ARG A 118 -11.69 -14.42 10.33
CA ARG A 118 -10.26 -14.12 10.15
C ARG A 118 -9.42 -15.29 9.61
N ASP A 119 -9.88 -16.52 9.80
CA ASP A 119 -9.26 -17.77 9.35
C ASP A 119 -9.78 -18.24 7.97
N GLN A 120 -10.72 -17.51 7.39
CA GLN A 120 -11.36 -17.78 6.10
C GLN A 120 -11.13 -16.66 5.07
N ILE A 121 -10.27 -15.70 5.38
CA ILE A 121 -9.94 -14.61 4.46
C ILE A 121 -9.09 -15.11 3.29
N SER A 122 -9.37 -14.60 2.10
CA SER A 122 -8.63 -14.89 0.88
C SER A 122 -8.49 -13.64 0.03
N GLN A 123 -7.54 -13.64 -0.90
CA GLN A 123 -7.41 -12.52 -1.84
C GLN A 123 -8.67 -12.38 -2.71
N SER A 124 -9.30 -13.50 -3.12
CA SER A 124 -10.55 -13.48 -3.86
C SER A 124 -11.72 -12.85 -3.09
N CYS A 125 -11.75 -13.01 -1.76
CA CYS A 125 -12.72 -12.31 -0.92
C CYS A 125 -12.51 -10.80 -1.03
N PHE A 126 -11.28 -10.32 -0.86
CA PHE A 126 -10.98 -8.90 -0.96
C PHE A 126 -11.19 -8.33 -2.36
N ASP A 127 -10.92 -9.11 -3.41
CA ASP A 127 -11.05 -8.67 -4.80
C ASP A 127 -12.50 -8.70 -5.32
N THR A 128 -13.44 -9.22 -4.53
CA THR A 128 -14.87 -9.20 -4.89
C THR A 128 -15.35 -7.76 -5.07
N PRO A 129 -16.00 -7.39 -6.20
CA PRO A 129 -16.41 -6.01 -6.44
C PRO A 129 -17.32 -5.41 -5.36
N ALA A 130 -18.21 -6.22 -4.79
CA ALA A 130 -19.10 -5.81 -3.69
C ALA A 130 -18.39 -5.54 -2.36
N HIS A 131 -17.11 -5.91 -2.25
CA HIS A 131 -16.29 -5.76 -1.04
C HIS A 131 -15.34 -4.55 -1.11
N GLN A 132 -15.35 -3.82 -2.22
CA GLN A 132 -14.51 -2.64 -2.42
C GLN A 132 -15.10 -1.41 -1.75
N MET A 133 -14.29 -0.67 -1.00
CA MET A 133 -14.69 0.60 -0.41
C MET A 133 -14.44 1.74 -1.41
N ARG A 134 -15.39 2.68 -1.51
CA ARG A 134 -15.31 3.82 -2.43
C ARG A 134 -15.04 5.12 -1.68
N ARG A 135 -14.19 5.97 -2.23
CA ARG A 135 -13.87 7.28 -1.65
C ARG A 135 -15.10 8.17 -1.57
N VAL A 136 -15.19 8.94 -0.49
CA VAL A 136 -16.19 9.98 -0.30
C VAL A 136 -15.47 11.31 -0.31
N HIS A 137 -15.82 12.16 -1.26
CA HIS A 137 -15.15 13.45 -1.44
C HIS A 137 -16.09 14.47 -2.09
N THR A 138 -15.92 15.75 -1.76
CA THR A 138 -16.74 16.85 -2.32
C THR A 138 -16.38 17.15 -3.77
N ASN A 139 -15.09 17.11 -4.13
CA ASN A 139 -14.63 17.16 -5.52
C ASN A 139 -15.05 15.88 -6.29
N PRO A 140 -15.85 15.99 -7.36
CA PRO A 140 -16.31 14.85 -8.17
C PRO A 140 -15.19 14.03 -8.82
N GLN A 141 -14.02 14.62 -9.07
CA GLN A 141 -12.85 13.90 -9.61
C GLN A 141 -12.39 12.77 -8.69
N TYR A 142 -12.57 12.94 -7.38
CA TYR A 142 -12.10 12.01 -6.35
C TYR A 142 -13.24 11.18 -5.74
N ASN A 143 -14.47 11.68 -5.81
CA ASN A 143 -15.62 11.01 -5.25
C ASN A 143 -15.90 9.69 -5.98
N ASN A 144 -16.35 8.68 -5.22
CA ASN A 144 -16.74 7.37 -5.71
C ASN A 144 -15.59 6.54 -6.36
N LYS A 145 -14.34 7.00 -6.28
CA LYS A 145 -13.18 6.27 -6.81
C LYS A 145 -12.76 5.14 -5.86
N LEU A 146 -12.25 4.05 -6.43
CA LEU A 146 -11.64 2.98 -5.63
C LEU A 146 -10.23 3.36 -5.22
N TYR A 147 -9.49 3.97 -6.14
CA TYR A 147 -8.09 4.28 -5.94
C TYR A 147 -7.88 5.72 -5.50
N TRP A 148 -6.85 5.91 -4.69
CA TRP A 148 -6.20 7.19 -4.51
C TRP A 148 -4.70 7.03 -4.71
N TYR A 149 -4.05 8.16 -4.99
CA TYR A 149 -2.65 8.21 -5.38
C TYR A 149 -1.85 8.97 -4.34
N VAL A 150 -0.69 8.41 -4.01
CA VAL A 150 0.26 9.00 -3.06
C VAL A 150 1.01 10.11 -3.75
N ARG A 151 1.09 11.27 -3.10
CA ARG A 151 1.71 12.50 -3.62
C ARG A 151 3.04 12.80 -2.93
N PRO A 152 3.85 13.69 -3.52
CA PRO A 152 5.01 14.25 -2.84
C PRO A 152 4.63 14.85 -1.48
N GLY A 153 5.39 14.50 -0.44
CA GLY A 153 5.20 15.04 0.91
C GLY A 153 4.11 14.36 1.75
N ASP A 154 3.38 13.39 1.20
CA ASP A 154 2.44 12.60 2.00
C ASP A 154 3.19 11.79 3.06
N VAL A 155 2.75 11.91 4.32
CA VAL A 155 3.26 11.17 5.49
C VAL A 155 2.10 10.52 6.23
N ASN A 156 1.16 11.31 6.77
CA ASN A 156 -0.07 10.80 7.39
C ASN A 156 -1.26 11.19 6.52
N ILE A 157 -1.76 10.24 5.72
CA ILE A 157 -2.85 10.48 4.78
C ILE A 157 -4.15 10.00 5.41
N THR A 158 -5.08 10.93 5.66
CA THR A 158 -6.46 10.58 6.01
C THR A 158 -7.35 10.76 4.78
N GLN A 159 -8.17 9.75 4.48
CA GLN A 159 -9.18 9.77 3.42
C GLN A 159 -10.50 9.22 3.98
N THR A 160 -11.63 9.72 3.48
CA THR A 160 -12.95 9.18 3.82
C THR A 160 -13.38 8.15 2.79
N PHE A 161 -13.88 7.01 3.26
CA PHE A 161 -14.41 5.92 2.44
C PHE A 161 -15.79 5.50 2.91
N ARG A 162 -16.62 5.06 1.97
CA ARG A 162 -17.89 4.42 2.26
C ARG A 162 -17.70 2.91 2.36
N LEU A 163 -18.17 2.31 3.45
CA LEU A 163 -18.30 0.86 3.55
C LEU A 163 -19.32 0.35 2.52
N PRO A 164 -19.13 -0.84 1.94
CA PRO A 164 -20.06 -1.33 0.93
C PRO A 164 -21.43 -1.63 1.55
N ALA A 165 -22.50 -1.33 0.81
CA ALA A 165 -23.86 -1.68 1.22
C ALA A 165 -24.09 -3.20 1.10
N GLY A 166 -24.89 -3.78 2.00
CA GLY A 166 -25.18 -5.21 2.03
C GLY A 166 -24.04 -6.07 2.58
N VAL A 167 -22.98 -5.46 3.11
CA VAL A 167 -21.86 -6.18 3.75
C VAL A 167 -22.00 -6.04 5.26
N SER A 168 -22.30 -7.17 5.92
CA SER A 168 -22.41 -7.29 7.38
C SER A 168 -21.68 -8.52 7.88
N CYS A 169 -21.13 -8.42 9.09
CA CYS A 169 -20.30 -9.44 9.71
C CYS A 169 -20.24 -9.19 11.23
N ALA A 170 -21.36 -9.39 11.92
CA ALA A 170 -21.42 -9.27 13.38
C ALA A 170 -20.42 -10.20 14.11
N GLY A 171 -20.01 -11.30 13.47
CA GLY A 171 -18.95 -12.20 13.95
C GLY A 171 -17.51 -11.74 13.66
N GLY A 172 -17.34 -10.62 12.95
CA GLY A 172 -16.05 -10.04 12.57
C GLY A 172 -15.79 -10.01 11.07
N CYS A 173 -15.40 -8.84 10.58
CA CYS A 173 -14.80 -8.60 9.27
C CYS A 173 -13.29 -8.40 9.38
N VAL A 174 -12.63 -8.49 8.23
CA VAL A 174 -11.27 -7.98 8.05
C VAL A 174 -11.29 -6.88 7.00
N LEU A 175 -10.81 -5.69 7.36
CA LEU A 175 -10.49 -4.63 6.39
C LEU A 175 -9.06 -4.83 5.89
N GLN A 176 -8.84 -4.67 4.59
CA GLN A 176 -7.53 -4.69 3.97
C GLN A 176 -7.22 -3.31 3.38
N TRP A 177 -6.12 -2.72 3.85
CA TRP A 177 -5.43 -1.67 3.09
C TRP A 177 -4.46 -2.34 2.13
N TRP A 178 -4.57 -1.99 0.85
CA TRP A 178 -3.64 -2.40 -0.20
C TRP A 178 -2.96 -1.17 -0.78
N TRP A 179 -1.63 -1.20 -0.89
CA TRP A 179 -0.84 -0.18 -1.57
C TRP A 179 0.11 -0.84 -2.55
N VAL A 180 0.15 -0.30 -3.77
CA VAL A 180 1.15 -0.59 -4.77
C VAL A 180 2.06 0.62 -4.90
N ALA A 181 3.31 0.50 -4.45
CA ALA A 181 4.32 1.53 -4.60
C ALA A 181 4.89 1.51 -6.03
N TYR A 182 5.21 2.69 -6.57
CA TYR A 182 5.66 2.87 -7.96
C TYR A 182 7.13 3.27 -8.06
N GLN A 183 7.99 2.78 -7.17
CA GLN A 183 9.43 3.07 -7.24
C GLN A 183 10.10 2.45 -8.48
N PHE A 184 9.59 1.30 -8.94
CA PHE A 184 10.18 0.57 -10.07
C PHE A 184 9.46 0.89 -11.38
N CYS A 185 8.13 0.86 -11.32
CA CYS A 185 7.26 1.12 -12.46
C CYS A 185 5.86 1.47 -11.97
N TYR A 186 5.04 2.07 -12.84
CA TYR A 186 3.63 2.36 -12.56
C TYR A 186 2.70 1.36 -13.25
N MET A 187 1.54 1.11 -12.65
CA MET A 187 0.45 0.38 -13.31
C MET A 187 -0.33 1.31 -14.25
N PRO A 188 -0.82 0.79 -15.40
CA PRO A 188 -1.73 1.57 -16.26
C PRO A 188 -3.00 1.96 -15.51
N CYS A 189 -3.70 2.97 -16.03
CA CYS A 189 -5.05 3.29 -15.58
C CYS A 189 -5.96 2.06 -15.72
N GLY A 190 -6.76 1.82 -14.69
CA GLY A 190 -7.94 0.97 -14.76
C GLY A 190 -9.12 1.73 -15.38
N SER A 191 -10.33 1.40 -14.92
CA SER A 191 -11.54 2.06 -15.41
C SER A 191 -11.65 3.50 -14.92
N ASP A 192 -12.25 4.37 -15.73
CA ASP A 192 -12.57 5.74 -15.30
C ASP A 192 -13.52 5.77 -14.09
N ALA A 193 -14.26 4.70 -13.80
CA ALA A 193 -15.11 4.62 -12.62
C ALA A 193 -14.30 4.49 -11.32
N ASP A 194 -13.12 3.86 -11.40
CA ASP A 194 -12.33 3.47 -10.23
C ASP A 194 -11.09 4.34 -10.04
N ASP A 195 -10.56 4.90 -11.14
CA ASP A 195 -9.35 5.69 -11.17
C ASP A 195 -9.57 7.20 -11.23
N VAL A 196 -8.51 7.94 -10.87
CA VAL A 196 -8.50 9.40 -10.84
C VAL A 196 -7.85 9.94 -12.13
N PRO A 197 -8.61 10.65 -12.99
CA PRO A 197 -8.06 11.27 -14.19
C PRO A 197 -6.90 12.21 -13.85
N GLY A 198 -5.83 12.13 -14.63
CA GLY A 198 -4.60 12.92 -14.45
C GLY A 198 -3.63 12.36 -13.40
N GLU A 199 -4.03 11.36 -12.61
CA GLU A 199 -3.19 10.74 -11.59
C GLU A 199 -2.85 9.28 -11.88
N CYS A 200 -3.77 8.54 -12.51
CA CYS A 200 -3.50 7.18 -12.96
C CYS A 200 -2.48 7.13 -14.11
N GLY A 201 -1.86 5.96 -14.31
CA GLY A 201 -0.91 5.75 -15.42
C GLY A 201 0.40 6.51 -15.29
N ARG A 202 0.79 6.92 -14.08
CA ARG A 202 2.06 7.57 -13.77
C ARG A 202 2.39 7.41 -12.29
N ASN A 203 3.65 7.71 -11.93
CA ASN A 203 4.01 8.01 -10.56
C ASN A 203 3.96 9.54 -10.36
N LEU A 204 3.31 9.99 -9.29
CA LEU A 204 3.17 11.41 -8.96
C LEU A 204 4.43 12.01 -8.32
N ASN A 205 5.32 11.17 -7.80
CA ASN A 205 6.48 11.61 -7.05
C ASN A 205 7.71 11.86 -7.94
N PHE A 206 7.92 10.98 -8.92
CA PHE A 206 9.07 11.03 -9.82
C PHE A 206 8.79 10.17 -11.07
N PRO A 207 9.46 10.45 -12.20
CA PRO A 207 9.25 9.69 -13.43
C PRO A 207 9.79 8.25 -13.31
N VAL A 208 8.95 7.28 -13.69
CA VAL A 208 9.30 5.86 -13.87
C VAL A 208 8.58 5.31 -15.10
N GLY A 209 8.99 4.16 -15.62
CA GLY A 209 8.31 3.49 -16.73
C GLY A 209 7.03 2.75 -16.31
N GLN A 210 6.24 2.31 -17.29
CA GLN A 210 5.08 1.44 -17.03
C GLN A 210 5.54 0.00 -16.75
N CYS A 211 4.85 -0.71 -15.85
CA CYS A 211 5.11 -2.12 -15.58
C CYS A 211 4.73 -2.99 -16.79
N THR A 212 5.66 -3.83 -17.25
CA THR A 212 5.46 -4.81 -18.33
C THR A 212 4.95 -6.16 -17.83
N GLY A 213 5.23 -6.50 -16.58
CA GLY A 213 4.81 -7.72 -15.89
C GLY A 213 3.69 -7.51 -14.88
N GLY A 214 3.01 -6.35 -14.94
CA GLY A 214 1.91 -6.00 -14.07
C GLY A 214 2.29 -5.90 -12.58
N LEU A 215 1.35 -6.25 -11.70
CA LEU A 215 1.49 -6.13 -10.23
C LEU A 215 2.68 -6.90 -9.66
N LEU A 216 3.16 -7.93 -10.34
CA LEU A 216 4.28 -8.71 -9.84
C LEU A 216 5.60 -7.92 -9.84
N GLN A 217 5.72 -6.88 -10.67
CA GLN A 217 6.90 -6.01 -10.75
C GLN A 217 6.89 -4.88 -9.71
N THR A 218 5.75 -4.62 -9.10
CA THR A 218 5.60 -3.56 -8.11
C THR A 218 5.84 -4.07 -6.70
N GLU A 219 6.30 -3.19 -5.82
CA GLU A 219 6.26 -3.44 -4.39
C GLU A 219 4.84 -3.20 -3.85
N GLN A 220 4.36 -4.15 -3.05
CA GLN A 220 2.99 -4.20 -2.57
C GLN A 220 2.95 -4.31 -1.05
N PHE A 221 1.94 -3.68 -0.45
CA PHE A 221 1.65 -3.71 0.97
C PHE A 221 0.22 -4.17 1.17
N ASN A 222 0.04 -5.10 2.11
CA ASN A 222 -1.26 -5.51 2.61
C ASN A 222 -1.25 -5.35 4.12
N ASN A 223 -2.20 -4.62 4.69
CA ASN A 223 -2.41 -4.61 6.14
C ASN A 223 -3.86 -4.94 6.45
N CYS A 224 -4.05 -5.79 7.46
CA CYS A 224 -5.37 -6.22 7.89
C CYS A 224 -5.76 -5.56 9.22
N ALA A 225 -6.98 -5.06 9.34
CA ALA A 225 -7.59 -4.61 10.58
C ALA A 225 -8.88 -5.41 10.85
N GLY A 226 -9.12 -5.81 12.10
CA GLY A 226 -10.39 -6.46 12.46
C GLY A 226 -11.45 -5.40 12.74
N ALA A 227 -12.68 -5.61 12.27
CA ALA A 227 -13.82 -4.74 12.60
C ALA A 227 -15.12 -5.53 12.75
N LEU A 228 -16.12 -4.91 13.37
CA LEU A 228 -17.49 -5.38 13.40
C LEU A 228 -18.33 -4.51 12.47
N LEU A 229 -19.09 -5.11 11.55
CA LEU A 229 -20.07 -4.41 10.72
C LEU A 229 -21.45 -5.01 11.01
N GLY A 230 -22.41 -4.18 11.41
CA GLY A 230 -23.76 -4.60 11.82
C GLY A 230 -24.79 -3.49 11.69
#